data_AF-A0A7Y0AFL3-F1
#
_entry.id   AF-A0A7Y0AFL3-F1
#
_cell.length_a   1.000
_cell.length_b   1.000
_cell.length_c   1.000
_cell.angle_alpha   90.00
_cell.angle_beta   90.00
_cell.angle_gamma   90.00
#
_symmetry.space_group_name_H-M   'P 1'
#
loop_
_entity.id
_entity.type
_entity.pdbx_description
1 polymer ?
#
loop_
_entity_poly.entity_id
_entity_poly.type
_entity_poly.pdbx_seq_one_letter_code
_entity_poly.pdbx_strand_id
1 'polypeptide(L)'
;MYAKFLYLDASNHEAAHDYGLRFMREETPNYTRLTIGASTEGVGLLLQLCDLLTPPFYCLYVLVIGRRNEQPGRYQSPWLETREELVNFLLDFKQPLEADGRHHLWICSPDDGATLVYDRHNLIYAYGPLELFSDRLRKLHYREEVVVMPFPHVHYFHDTTDTQVSELLNYWEWQHFPLKEVDE
;
A
#
# COMPACT_ATOMS: atom_id res chain seq x y z
N MET A 1 5.72 -17.35 -8.57
CA MET A 1 5.61 -15.90 -8.87
C MET A 1 6.68 -15.22 -8.03
N TYR A 2 7.56 -14.45 -8.64
CA TYR A 2 8.59 -13.68 -7.90
C TYR A 2 7.90 -12.60 -7.04
N ALA A 3 8.47 -12.23 -5.90
CA ALA A 3 7.90 -11.23 -5.00
C ALA A 3 8.22 -9.81 -5.47
N LYS A 4 7.32 -8.85 -5.23
CA LYS A 4 7.50 -7.44 -5.61
C LYS A 4 8.64 -6.73 -4.88
N PHE A 5 8.96 -7.22 -3.68
CA PHE A 5 9.97 -6.66 -2.79
C PHE A 5 10.93 -7.75 -2.32
N LEU A 6 12.21 -7.56 -2.63
CA LEU A 6 13.29 -8.50 -2.39
C LEU A 6 14.39 -7.81 -1.59
N TYR A 7 15.09 -8.54 -0.72
CA TYR A 7 16.34 -8.09 -0.13
C TYR A 7 17.52 -8.86 -0.71
N LEU A 8 18.72 -8.27 -0.62
CA LEU A 8 19.96 -8.95 -0.99
C LEU A 8 20.62 -9.50 0.28
N ASP A 9 20.90 -10.80 0.28
CA ASP A 9 21.64 -11.44 1.36
C ASP A 9 23.14 -11.10 1.32
N ALA A 10 23.92 -11.62 2.28
CA ALA A 10 25.36 -11.37 2.36
C ALA A 10 26.16 -11.91 1.14
N SER A 11 25.55 -12.74 0.30
CA SER A 11 26.10 -13.28 -0.94
C SER A 11 25.51 -12.62 -2.20
N ASN A 12 24.74 -11.53 -2.04
CA ASN A 12 23.98 -10.85 -3.09
C ASN A 12 22.93 -11.72 -3.79
N HIS A 13 22.39 -12.73 -3.12
CA HIS A 13 21.20 -13.43 -3.62
C HIS A 13 19.93 -12.67 -3.24
N GLU A 14 19.00 -12.61 -4.18
CA GLU A 14 17.68 -12.03 -3.97
C GLU A 14 16.76 -13.02 -3.24
N ALA A 15 16.12 -12.55 -2.17
CA ALA A 15 15.10 -13.30 -1.45
C ALA A 15 13.92 -12.40 -1.09
N ALA A 16 12.71 -12.98 -1.05
CA ALA A 16 11.53 -12.26 -0.61
C ALA A 16 11.68 -11.83 0.85
N HIS A 17 11.36 -10.57 1.14
CA HIS A 17 11.39 -10.07 2.51
C HIS A 17 10.04 -10.29 3.21
N ASP A 18 10.10 -10.94 4.37
CA ASP A 18 8.95 -11.14 5.26
C ASP A 18 9.15 -10.38 6.59
N TYR A 19 8.35 -9.35 6.83
CA TYR A 19 8.34 -8.62 8.10
C TYR A 19 7.75 -9.47 9.25
N GLY A 20 6.98 -10.50 8.92
CA GLY A 20 6.11 -11.22 9.83
C GLY A 20 4.91 -10.37 10.29
N LEU A 21 4.16 -10.90 11.25
CA LEU A 21 3.04 -10.19 11.88
C LEU A 21 3.55 -9.18 12.93
N ARG A 22 4.17 -8.10 12.44
CA ARG A 22 4.77 -7.03 13.25
C ARG A 22 4.24 -5.67 12.85
N PHE A 23 4.09 -4.80 13.84
CA PHE A 23 3.83 -3.38 13.63
C PHE A 23 4.56 -2.56 14.70
N MET A 24 4.86 -1.31 14.38
CA MET A 24 5.38 -0.35 15.36
C MET A 24 4.69 0.99 15.24
N ARG A 25 4.64 1.73 16.34
CA ARG A 25 4.23 3.12 16.36
C ARG A 25 5.43 4.01 16.10
N GLU A 26 5.33 4.89 15.12
CA GLU A 26 6.33 5.90 14.81
C GLU A 26 5.82 7.27 15.27
N GLU A 27 6.59 7.91 16.14
CA GLU A 27 6.32 9.26 16.64
C GLU A 27 7.41 10.21 16.16
N THR A 28 6.99 11.26 15.46
CA THR A 28 7.86 12.36 15.04
C THR A 28 7.26 13.68 15.53
N PRO A 29 8.02 14.79 15.50
CA PRO A 29 7.46 16.11 15.82
C PRO A 29 6.27 16.53 14.92
N ASN A 30 6.16 15.97 13.73
CA ASN A 30 5.19 16.41 12.71
C ASN A 30 4.01 15.44 12.52
N TYR A 31 4.17 14.17 12.88
CA TYR A 31 3.14 13.15 12.70
C TYR A 31 3.34 11.96 13.63
N THR A 32 2.25 11.22 13.82
CA THR A 32 2.25 9.89 14.41
C THR A 32 1.56 8.92 13.46
N ARG A 33 2.14 7.73 13.30
CA ARG A 33 1.58 6.67 12.45
C ARG A 33 1.91 5.29 12.99
N LEU A 34 1.23 4.27 12.47
CA LEU A 34 1.72 2.89 12.57
C LEU A 34 2.45 2.50 11.30
N THR A 35 3.54 1.75 11.44
CA THR A 35 4.23 1.06 10.36
C THR A 35 3.99 -0.43 10.54
N ILE A 36 3.39 -1.06 9.53
CA ILE A 36 2.84 -2.42 9.64
C ILE A 36 3.45 -3.30 8.54
N GLY A 37 4.00 -4.45 8.92
CA GLY A 37 4.45 -5.46 7.97
C GLY A 37 3.28 -6.10 7.23
N ALA A 38 3.27 -5.99 5.89
CA ALA A 38 2.21 -6.51 5.03
C ALA A 38 2.76 -7.44 3.93
N SER A 39 3.74 -8.28 4.30
CA SER A 39 4.46 -9.17 3.38
C SER A 39 3.60 -10.24 2.71
N THR A 40 2.47 -10.58 3.31
CA THR A 40 1.46 -11.48 2.75
C THR A 40 0.08 -10.88 2.96
N GLU A 41 -0.80 -10.95 1.96
CA GLU A 41 -2.18 -10.46 2.05
C GLU A 41 -2.31 -8.95 2.37
N GLY A 42 -1.43 -8.11 1.83
CA GLY A 42 -1.46 -6.65 2.07
C GLY A 42 -2.80 -6.00 1.73
N VAL A 43 -3.44 -6.42 0.63
CA VAL A 43 -4.80 -5.96 0.28
C VAL A 43 -5.84 -6.47 1.28
N GLY A 44 -5.70 -7.71 1.75
CA GLY A 44 -6.55 -8.26 2.80
C GLY A 44 -6.45 -7.44 4.09
N LEU A 45 -5.24 -7.06 4.48
CA LEU A 45 -5.01 -6.22 5.64
C LEU A 45 -5.56 -4.80 5.45
N LEU A 46 -5.41 -4.19 4.27
CA LEU A 46 -6.05 -2.90 3.96
C LEU A 46 -7.56 -2.97 4.18
N LEU A 47 -8.24 -4.00 3.66
CA LEU A 47 -9.68 -4.20 3.86
C LEU A 47 -10.04 -4.28 5.35
N GLN A 48 -9.27 -5.04 6.14
CA GLN A 48 -9.48 -5.16 7.59
C GLN A 48 -9.31 -3.83 8.36
N LEU A 49 -8.40 -2.97 7.91
CA LEU A 49 -8.19 -1.65 8.51
C LEU A 49 -9.26 -0.66 8.03
N CYS A 50 -9.61 -0.69 6.74
CA CYS A 50 -10.68 0.12 6.17
C CYS A 50 -12.01 -0.16 6.85
N ASP A 51 -12.32 -1.41 7.25
CA ASP A 51 -13.53 -1.78 8.01
C ASP A 51 -13.76 -0.94 9.28
N LEU A 52 -12.72 -0.31 9.82
CA LEU A 52 -12.79 0.57 10.98
C LEU A 52 -13.11 2.03 10.64
N LEU A 53 -13.10 2.38 9.34
CA LEU A 53 -13.25 3.72 8.82
C LEU A 53 -14.63 3.93 8.17
N THR A 54 -15.01 5.19 8.04
CA THR A 54 -16.29 5.68 7.56
C THR A 54 -16.10 6.24 6.14
N PRO A 55 -16.95 5.86 5.17
CA PRO A 55 -17.03 6.54 3.89
C PRO A 55 -17.49 8.02 4.04
N PRO A 56 -17.23 8.89 3.06
CA PRO A 56 -16.68 8.58 1.74
C PRO A 56 -15.17 8.33 1.77
N PHE A 57 -14.68 7.56 0.82
CA PHE A 57 -13.25 7.36 0.59
C PHE A 57 -12.80 8.05 -0.69
N TYR A 58 -11.51 8.27 -0.82
CA TYR A 58 -10.87 8.39 -2.12
C TYR A 58 -9.55 7.62 -2.11
N CYS A 59 -9.15 7.13 -3.27
CA CYS A 59 -7.88 6.46 -3.49
C CYS A 59 -6.91 7.40 -4.20
N LEU A 60 -5.63 7.33 -3.81
CA LEU A 60 -4.53 7.89 -4.57
C LEU A 60 -3.62 6.73 -4.99
N TYR A 61 -3.65 6.39 -6.27
CA TYR A 61 -2.71 5.44 -6.85
C TYR A 61 -1.46 6.20 -7.33
N VAL A 62 -0.30 5.83 -6.81
CA VAL A 62 0.97 6.49 -7.15
C VAL A 62 1.77 5.54 -8.02
N LEU A 63 1.88 5.83 -9.31
CA LEU A 63 2.72 5.09 -10.24
C LEU A 63 4.10 5.74 -10.29
N VAL A 64 5.07 5.12 -9.62
CA VAL A 64 6.45 5.60 -9.55
C VAL A 64 7.18 5.34 -10.88
N ILE A 65 7.00 4.14 -11.42
CA ILE A 65 7.68 3.70 -12.64
C ILE A 65 6.66 3.25 -13.69
N GLY A 66 6.56 3.99 -14.79
CA GLY A 66 5.83 3.57 -15.99
C GLY A 66 6.66 2.57 -16.80
N ARG A 67 6.01 1.69 -17.57
CA ARG A 67 6.71 0.74 -18.45
C ARG A 67 6.30 0.84 -19.91
N ARG A 68 5.03 1.13 -20.18
CA ARG A 68 4.48 1.24 -21.53
C ARG A 68 4.07 2.68 -21.77
N ASN A 69 2.78 2.90 -21.99
CA ASN A 69 2.20 4.22 -22.20
C ASN A 69 1.67 4.84 -20.90
N GLU A 70 1.82 4.16 -19.76
CA GLU A 70 1.43 4.70 -18.46
C GLU A 70 2.38 5.82 -18.07
N GLN A 71 1.82 6.98 -17.72
CA GLN A 71 2.61 8.11 -17.27
C GLN A 71 2.89 7.97 -15.76
N PRO A 72 4.15 8.06 -15.32
CA PRO A 72 4.42 8.19 -13.89
C PRO A 72 3.64 9.37 -13.30
N GLY A 73 3.08 9.20 -12.11
CA GLY A 73 2.22 10.22 -11.51
C GLY A 73 1.35 9.72 -10.38
N ARG A 74 0.60 10.67 -9.83
CA ARG A 74 -0.37 10.46 -8.76
C ARG A 74 -1.76 10.54 -9.39
N TYR A 75 -2.52 9.46 -9.29
CA TYR A 75 -3.83 9.30 -9.87
C TYR A 75 -4.84 9.28 -8.72
N GLN A 76 -5.66 10.34 -8.61
CA GLN A 76 -6.69 10.43 -7.58
C GLN A 76 -8.04 10.00 -8.14
N SER A 77 -8.70 9.09 -7.44
CA SER A 77 -10.03 8.61 -7.81
C SER A 77 -11.09 9.72 -7.64
N PRO A 78 -12.28 9.53 -8.22
CA PRO A 78 -13.50 10.14 -7.69
C PRO A 78 -13.74 9.79 -6.22
N TRP A 79 -14.77 10.37 -5.61
CA TRP A 79 -15.26 9.93 -4.31
C TRP A 79 -15.89 8.55 -4.41
N LEU A 80 -15.59 7.69 -3.44
CA LEU A 80 -16.22 6.39 -3.22
C LEU A 80 -17.19 6.56 -2.04
N GLU A 81 -18.48 6.62 -2.34
CA GLU A 81 -19.52 6.89 -1.33
C GLU A 81 -19.73 5.71 -0.40
N THR A 82 -19.32 4.51 -0.82
CA THR A 82 -19.55 3.28 -0.09
C THR A 82 -18.27 2.49 0.14
N ARG A 83 -18.29 1.67 1.20
CA ARG A 83 -17.24 0.67 1.44
C ARG A 83 -17.18 -0.37 0.32
N GLU A 84 -18.32 -0.73 -0.26
CA GLU A 84 -18.40 -1.77 -1.28
C GLU A 84 -17.62 -1.40 -2.56
N GLU A 85 -17.70 -0.14 -2.99
CA GLU A 85 -16.90 0.37 -4.13
C GLU A 85 -15.40 0.21 -3.88
N LEU A 86 -14.94 0.51 -2.65
CA LEU A 86 -13.54 0.36 -2.27
C LEU A 86 -13.13 -1.12 -2.24
N VAL A 87 -13.98 -1.97 -1.67
CA VAL A 87 -13.76 -3.42 -1.59
C VAL A 87 -13.62 -4.00 -3.00
N ASN A 88 -14.53 -3.67 -3.91
CA ASN A 88 -14.52 -4.15 -5.28
C ASN A 88 -13.24 -3.71 -6.01
N PHE A 89 -12.87 -2.42 -5.93
CA PHE A 89 -11.62 -1.92 -6.50
C PHE A 89 -10.39 -2.68 -5.98
N LEU A 90 -10.28 -2.85 -4.66
CA LEU A 90 -9.14 -3.52 -4.05
C LEU A 90 -9.04 -4.99 -4.44
N LEU A 91 -10.17 -5.70 -4.54
CA LEU A 91 -10.19 -7.11 -4.93
C LEU A 91 -9.92 -7.29 -6.43
N ASP A 92 -10.51 -6.45 -7.29
CA ASP A 92 -10.31 -6.48 -8.74
C ASP A 92 -8.83 -6.26 -9.10
N PHE A 93 -8.15 -5.36 -8.37
CA PHE A 93 -6.75 -5.04 -8.61
C PHE A 93 -5.79 -5.61 -7.56
N LYS A 94 -6.21 -6.63 -6.80
CA LYS A 94 -5.34 -7.25 -5.78
C LYS A 94 -4.01 -7.74 -6.36
N GLN A 95 -4.07 -8.39 -7.53
CA GLN A 95 -2.89 -8.97 -8.15
C GLN A 95 -1.81 -7.93 -8.49
N PRO A 96 -2.07 -6.87 -9.28
CA PRO A 96 -1.04 -5.86 -9.52
C PRO A 96 -0.60 -5.17 -8.23
N LEU A 97 -1.52 -4.87 -7.30
CA LEU A 97 -1.21 -4.20 -6.03
C LEU A 97 -0.22 -4.97 -5.14
N GLU A 98 -0.30 -6.29 -5.12
CA GLU A 98 0.56 -7.14 -4.29
C GLU A 98 1.79 -7.66 -5.03
N ALA A 99 1.71 -7.83 -6.34
CA ALA A 99 2.79 -8.43 -7.12
C ALA A 99 3.74 -7.41 -7.72
N ASP A 100 3.36 -6.15 -7.96
CA ASP A 100 4.17 -5.22 -8.75
C ASP A 100 4.81 -4.09 -7.92
N GLY A 101 6.13 -3.96 -8.01
CA GLY A 101 6.91 -2.97 -7.24
C GLY A 101 6.94 -1.56 -7.82
N ARG A 102 6.13 -1.25 -8.85
CA ARG A 102 6.11 0.06 -9.53
C ARG A 102 5.29 1.15 -8.83
N HIS A 103 4.52 0.82 -7.81
CA HIS A 103 3.50 1.73 -7.32
C HIS A 103 3.23 1.66 -5.81
N HIS A 104 2.43 2.61 -5.36
CA HIS A 104 1.81 2.66 -4.05
C HIS A 104 0.30 2.86 -4.20
N LEU A 105 -0.44 2.51 -3.15
CA LEU A 105 -1.86 2.84 -3.04
C LEU A 105 -2.13 3.53 -1.71
N TRP A 106 -2.77 4.69 -1.76
CA TRP A 106 -3.23 5.39 -0.58
C TRP A 106 -4.75 5.35 -0.56
N ILE A 107 -5.32 5.07 0.61
CA ILE A 107 -6.76 5.11 0.86
C ILE A 107 -6.99 6.16 1.93
N CYS A 108 -7.81 7.15 1.62
CA CYS A 108 -8.09 8.27 2.51
C CYS A 108 -9.56 8.23 2.93
N SER A 109 -9.83 8.37 4.24
CA SER A 109 -11.15 8.68 4.79
C SER A 109 -11.09 10.07 5.44
N PRO A 110 -11.69 11.10 4.83
CA PRO A 110 -11.68 12.45 5.37
C PRO A 110 -12.40 12.55 6.72
N ASP A 111 -13.52 11.84 6.87
CA ASP A 111 -14.37 11.93 8.06
C ASP A 111 -13.66 11.40 9.31
N ASP A 112 -12.81 10.39 9.17
CA ASP A 112 -11.96 9.89 10.25
C ASP A 112 -10.58 10.57 10.32
N GLY A 113 -10.27 11.48 9.38
CA GLY A 113 -8.93 12.06 9.23
C GLY A 113 -7.85 10.98 9.03
N ALA A 114 -8.19 9.90 8.34
CA ALA A 114 -7.35 8.70 8.24
C ALA A 114 -6.77 8.52 6.84
N THR A 115 -5.54 8.01 6.81
CA THR A 115 -4.85 7.64 5.57
C THR A 115 -4.14 6.30 5.78
N LEU A 116 -4.39 5.34 4.90
CA LEU A 116 -3.65 4.08 4.82
C LEU A 116 -2.81 4.11 3.55
N VAL A 117 -1.49 3.96 3.67
CA VAL A 117 -0.57 3.91 2.53
C VAL A 117 0.03 2.52 2.44
N TYR A 118 -0.30 1.78 1.39
CA TYR A 118 0.35 0.52 1.04
C TYR A 118 1.42 0.77 -0.02
N ASP A 119 2.67 0.58 0.35
CA ASP A 119 3.79 0.93 -0.51
C ASP A 119 4.38 -0.26 -1.28
N ARG A 120 5.44 0.03 -2.05
CA ARG A 120 6.15 -0.94 -2.87
C ARG A 120 7.09 -1.86 -2.06
N HIS A 121 7.23 -1.62 -0.76
CA HIS A 121 8.10 -2.36 0.17
C HIS A 121 7.32 -3.37 1.00
N ASN A 122 6.05 -3.63 0.67
CA ASN A 122 5.13 -4.44 1.48
C ASN A 122 4.89 -3.87 2.90
N LEU A 123 4.88 -2.55 3.04
CA LEU A 123 4.54 -1.88 4.29
C LEU A 123 3.20 -1.15 4.16
N ILE A 124 2.43 -1.18 5.24
CA ILE A 124 1.27 -0.29 5.41
C ILE A 124 1.63 0.77 6.45
N TYR A 125 1.56 2.04 6.04
CA TYR A 125 1.62 3.18 6.95
C TYR A 125 0.20 3.65 7.25
N ALA A 126 -0.20 3.62 8.52
CA ALA A 126 -1.54 4.00 8.95
C ALA A 126 -1.53 5.29 9.77
N TYR A 127 -2.30 6.28 9.31
CA TYR A 127 -2.56 7.55 9.97
C TYR A 127 -4.04 7.64 10.35
N GLY A 128 -4.38 8.34 11.44
CA GLY A 128 -5.76 8.49 11.91
C GLY A 128 -6.01 7.78 13.25
N PRO A 129 -7.05 6.93 13.39
CA PRO A 129 -7.42 6.32 14.68
C PRO A 129 -6.48 5.17 15.10
N LEU A 130 -5.24 5.51 15.47
CA LEU A 130 -4.15 4.54 15.67
C LEU A 130 -4.44 3.47 16.73
N GLU A 131 -5.19 3.81 17.78
CA GLU A 131 -5.57 2.82 18.80
C GLU A 131 -6.53 1.76 18.24
N LEU A 132 -7.49 2.17 17.39
CA LEU A 132 -8.41 1.23 16.72
C LEU A 132 -7.65 0.30 15.79
N PHE A 133 -6.69 0.84 15.03
CA PHE A 133 -5.82 0.04 14.17
C PHE A 133 -4.96 -0.93 14.98
N SER A 134 -4.31 -0.45 16.06
CA SER A 134 -3.48 -1.27 16.93
C SER A 134 -4.28 -2.43 17.55
N ASP A 135 -5.50 -2.17 18.00
CA ASP A 135 -6.37 -3.20 18.56
C ASP A 135 -6.81 -4.23 17.52
N ARG A 136 -7.10 -3.80 16.28
CA ARG A 136 -7.37 -4.72 15.17
C ARG A 136 -6.16 -5.58 14.85
N LEU A 137 -4.97 -4.99 14.78
CA LEU A 137 -3.72 -5.70 14.53
C LEU A 137 -3.46 -6.76 15.61
N ARG A 138 -3.59 -6.41 16.89
CA ARG A 138 -3.43 -7.37 18.00
C ARG A 138 -4.44 -8.54 17.90
N LYS A 139 -5.68 -8.28 17.48
CA LYS A 139 -6.69 -9.32 17.21
C LYS A 139 -6.31 -10.21 16.01
N LEU A 140 -5.56 -9.68 15.05
CA LEU A 140 -4.95 -10.42 13.93
C LEU A 140 -3.59 -11.04 14.29
N HIS A 141 -3.24 -11.11 15.58
CA HIS A 141 -1.99 -11.67 16.11
C HIS A 141 -0.71 -10.91 15.71
N TYR A 142 -0.84 -9.67 15.24
CA TYR A 142 0.31 -8.79 15.10
C TYR A 142 0.87 -8.42 16.47
N ARG A 143 2.19 -8.33 16.53
CA ARG A 143 2.94 -7.92 17.73
C ARG A 143 3.53 -6.53 17.52
N GLU A 144 3.46 -5.73 18.58
CA GLU A 144 4.07 -4.40 18.60
C GLU A 144 5.58 -4.56 18.77
N GLU A 145 6.30 -4.62 17.66
CA GLU A 145 7.73 -4.89 17.55
C GLU A 145 8.31 -4.03 16.43
N VAL A 146 9.63 -3.77 16.49
CA VAL A 146 10.31 -2.96 15.48
C VAL A 146 10.11 -3.57 14.08
N VAL A 147 9.69 -2.73 13.14
CA VAL A 147 9.62 -3.05 11.71
C VAL A 147 10.76 -2.31 11.01
N VAL A 148 11.71 -3.04 10.46
CA VAL A 148 12.88 -2.48 9.77
C VAL A 148 12.87 -2.94 8.33
N MET A 149 12.85 -1.98 7.41
CA MET A 149 13.05 -2.26 5.99
C MET A 149 14.48 -2.76 5.75
N PRO A 150 14.68 -3.87 5.01
CA PRO A 150 16.00 -4.39 4.74
C PRO A 150 16.80 -3.45 3.82
N PHE A 151 18.11 -3.47 3.97
CA PHE A 151 19.03 -2.80 3.08
C PHE A 151 20.28 -3.67 2.83
N PRO A 152 20.72 -3.86 1.57
CA PRO A 152 20.10 -3.38 0.34
C PRO A 152 18.85 -4.17 -0.06
N HIS A 153 18.01 -3.58 -0.92
CA HIS A 153 16.79 -4.19 -1.43
C HIS A 153 16.57 -3.90 -2.92
N VAL A 154 15.67 -4.67 -3.53
CA VAL A 154 15.32 -4.62 -4.95
C VAL A 154 13.80 -4.66 -5.09
N HIS A 155 13.28 -3.90 -6.06
CA HIS A 155 11.89 -3.99 -6.47
C HIS A 155 11.78 -4.73 -7.79
N TYR A 156 10.86 -5.69 -7.83
CA TYR A 156 10.56 -6.40 -9.06
C TYR A 156 9.33 -5.80 -9.73
N PHE A 157 9.44 -5.55 -11.03
CA PHE A 157 8.36 -5.03 -11.87
C PHE A 157 7.90 -6.18 -12.76
N HIS A 158 6.75 -6.77 -12.52
CA HIS A 158 6.30 -7.93 -13.31
C HIS A 158 5.66 -7.46 -14.61
N ASP A 159 6.03 -8.05 -15.74
CA ASP A 159 5.39 -7.79 -17.04
C ASP A 159 4.00 -8.45 -17.13
N THR A 160 3.82 -9.56 -16.42
CA THR A 160 2.52 -10.27 -16.29
C THR A 160 1.41 -9.46 -15.64
N THR A 161 1.73 -8.33 -14.99
CA THR A 161 0.76 -7.39 -14.37
C THR A 161 0.52 -6.13 -15.20
N ASP A 162 1.22 -5.95 -16.34
CA ASP A 162 1.12 -4.73 -17.15
C ASP A 162 -0.32 -4.47 -17.64
N THR A 163 -1.04 -5.52 -18.07
CA THR A 163 -2.42 -5.38 -18.54
C THR A 163 -3.33 -4.92 -17.41
N GLN A 164 -3.19 -5.51 -16.22
CA GLN A 164 -4.00 -5.17 -15.04
C GLN A 164 -3.68 -3.75 -14.53
N VAL A 165 -2.42 -3.29 -14.62
CA VAL A 165 -2.06 -1.90 -14.30
C VAL A 165 -2.69 -0.93 -15.31
N SER A 166 -2.69 -1.28 -16.60
CA SER A 166 -3.41 -0.50 -17.62
C SER A 166 -4.92 -0.48 -17.35
N GLU A 167 -5.53 -1.60 -16.96
CA GLU A 167 -6.96 -1.67 -16.59
C GLU A 167 -7.27 -0.81 -15.36
N LEU A 168 -6.41 -0.84 -14.33
CA LEU A 168 -6.52 0.02 -13.14
C LEU A 168 -6.56 1.50 -13.52
N LEU A 169 -5.63 1.95 -14.37
CA LEU A 169 -5.56 3.34 -14.83
C LEU A 169 -6.73 3.75 -15.72
N ASN A 170 -7.51 2.80 -16.25
CA ASN A 170 -8.73 3.06 -17.02
C ASN A 170 -10.02 2.80 -16.22
N TYR A 171 -9.91 2.32 -14.97
CA TYR A 171 -11.07 1.94 -14.14
C TYR A 171 -11.92 3.14 -13.72
N TRP A 172 -11.28 4.29 -13.48
CA TRP A 172 -11.93 5.54 -13.11
C TRP A 172 -11.51 6.69 -14.02
N GLU A 173 -12.29 7.77 -13.98
CA GLU A 173 -11.86 9.08 -14.49
C GLU A 173 -10.87 9.72 -13.51
N TRP A 174 -9.64 9.20 -13.51
CA TRP A 174 -8.58 9.64 -12.59
C TRP A 174 -8.22 11.11 -12.82
N GLN A 175 -8.06 11.86 -11.73
CA GLN A 175 -7.35 13.14 -11.76
C GLN A 175 -5.85 12.87 -11.67
N HIS A 176 -5.09 13.26 -12.69
CA HIS A 176 -3.65 13.05 -12.75
C HIS A 176 -2.86 14.26 -12.24
N PHE A 177 -1.85 13.99 -11.43
CA PHE A 177 -0.90 14.97 -10.92
C PHE A 177 0.53 14.44 -11.10
N PRO A 178 1.53 15.33 -11.27
CA PRO A 178 2.93 14.91 -11.27
C PRO A 178 3.34 14.24 -9.95
N LEU A 179 4.34 13.35 -10.04
CA LEU A 179 5.04 12.82 -8.86
C LEU A 179 5.72 13.94 -8.06
N LYS A 180 5.91 13.69 -6.77
CA LYS A 180 6.70 14.51 -5.85
C LYS A 180 7.97 13.75 -5.46
N GLU A 181 8.98 14.47 -4.97
CA GLU A 181 10.24 13.86 -4.50
C GLU A 181 10.04 12.79 -3.40
N VAL A 182 8.96 12.89 -2.63
CA VAL A 182 8.61 11.96 -1.54
C VAL A 182 7.86 10.72 -2.01
N ASP A 183 7.57 10.59 -3.30
CA ASP A 183 6.87 9.45 -3.88
C ASP A 183 7.82 8.33 -4.35
N GLU A 184 9.14 8.46 -4.11
CA GLU A 184 10.17 7.44 -4.36
C GLU A 184 10.53 6.62 -3.11
#